data_AF-A0AAU1SMB8-F1
#
_entry.id   AF-A0AAU1SMB8-F1
#
_cell.length_a   1.000
_cell.length_b   1.000
_cell.length_c   1.000
_cell.angle_alpha   90.00
_cell.angle_beta   90.00
_cell.angle_gamma   90.00
#
_symmetry.space_group_name_H-M   'P 1'
#
loop_
_entity.id
_entity.type
_entity.pdbx_description
1 polymer ?
#
loop_
_entity_poly.entity_id
_entity_poly.type
_entity_poly.pdbx_seq_one_letter_code
_entity_poly.pdbx_strand_id
1 'polypeptide(L)'
;MQIADRGRLRWEFNWSCGNCGIESDDGDWGQAPSFIRDLLLAERGSSCIKSVDPDASGGKIMKVFRDIFGESMQEAMNSARDLKVTGHGGTHVEVRLIAETLGASGIAVQGCGPEQA
;
A
#
# COMPACT_ATOMS: atom_id res chain seq x y z
N MET A 1 -8.48 -9.98 -4.45
CA MET A 1 -7.00 -9.91 -4.39
C MET A 1 -6.51 -8.51 -4.76
N GLN A 2 -5.25 -8.22 -4.46
CA GLN A 2 -4.57 -6.97 -4.83
C GLN A 2 -3.23 -7.31 -5.47
N ILE A 3 -2.81 -6.54 -6.47
CA ILE A 3 -1.61 -6.76 -7.27
C ILE A 3 -0.91 -5.42 -7.50
N ALA A 4 0.42 -5.43 -7.59
CA ALA A 4 1.19 -4.31 -8.11
C ALA A 4 1.54 -4.59 -9.58
N ASP A 5 1.05 -3.75 -10.49
CA ASP A 5 1.35 -3.84 -11.93
C ASP A 5 1.75 -2.46 -12.46
N ARG A 6 2.84 -2.41 -13.23
CA ARG A 6 3.41 -1.18 -13.81
C ARG A 6 3.55 -0.01 -12.83
N GLY A 7 3.97 -0.31 -11.59
CA GLY A 7 4.15 0.69 -10.53
C GLY A 7 2.85 1.22 -9.92
N ARG A 8 1.71 0.56 -10.16
CA ARG A 8 0.39 0.96 -9.68
C ARG A 8 -0.31 -0.21 -9.00
N LEU A 9 -1.23 0.10 -8.09
CA LEU A 9 -2.11 -0.91 -7.50
C LEU A 9 -3.24 -1.25 -8.46
N ARG A 10 -3.60 -2.53 -8.49
CA ARG A 10 -4.81 -3.06 -9.10
C ARG A 10 -5.46 -4.01 -8.12
N TRP A 11 -6.79 -4.03 -8.09
CA TRP A 11 -7.55 -5.00 -7.32
C TRP A 11 -8.48 -5.77 -8.24
N GLU A 12 -8.76 -7.00 -7.82
CA GLU A 12 -9.67 -7.93 -8.50
C GLU A 12 -10.51 -8.63 -7.44
N PHE A 13 -11.79 -8.83 -7.69
CA PHE A 13 -12.73 -9.44 -6.76
C PHE A 13 -13.77 -10.25 -7.52
N ASN A 14 -13.73 -11.56 -7.31
CA ASN A 14 -14.63 -12.48 -7.97
C ASN A 14 -15.74 -12.83 -7.00
N TRP A 15 -16.98 -12.75 -7.47
CA TRP A 15 -18.14 -13.10 -6.67
C TRP A 15 -19.19 -13.82 -7.50
N SER A 16 -19.97 -14.65 -6.83
CA SER A 16 -21.06 -15.42 -7.42
C SER A 16 -22.34 -15.21 -6.62
N CYS A 17 -23.46 -14.94 -7.29
CA CYS A 17 -24.77 -14.91 -6.66
C CYS A 17 -25.35 -16.32 -6.58
N GLY A 18 -25.45 -16.87 -5.37
CA GLY A 18 -26.06 -18.18 -5.15
C GLY A 18 -27.56 -18.27 -5.53
N ASN A 19 -28.25 -17.14 -5.73
CA ASN A 19 -29.68 -17.12 -6.04
C ASN A 19 -29.97 -17.11 -7.55
N CYS A 20 -29.20 -16.38 -8.36
CA CYS A 20 -29.42 -16.28 -9.80
C CYS A 20 -28.31 -16.91 -10.65
N GLY A 21 -27.21 -17.36 -10.04
CA GLY A 21 -26.08 -17.98 -10.74
C GLY A 21 -25.20 -17.01 -11.53
N ILE A 22 -25.36 -15.69 -11.33
CA ILE A 22 -24.43 -14.70 -11.90
C ILE A 22 -23.07 -14.85 -11.24
N GLU A 23 -22.02 -14.83 -12.06
CA GLU A 23 -20.62 -14.71 -11.65
C GLU A 23 -20.06 -13.42 -12.25
N SER A 24 -19.26 -12.69 -11.47
CA SER A 24 -18.59 -11.47 -11.93
C SER A 24 -17.17 -11.42 -11.41
N ASP A 25 -16.28 -10.92 -12.26
CA ASP A 25 -14.89 -10.60 -11.95
C ASP A 25 -14.76 -9.07 -11.99
N ASP A 26 -14.89 -8.45 -10.83
CA ASP A 26 -14.79 -6.99 -10.70
C ASP A 26 -13.33 -6.58 -10.47
N GLY A 27 -12.92 -5.44 -11.02
CA GLY A 27 -11.57 -4.95 -10.78
C GLY A 27 -11.34 -3.56 -11.33
N ASP A 28 -10.44 -2.83 -10.69
CA ASP A 28 -10.01 -1.51 -11.13
C ASP A 28 -8.58 -1.20 -10.65
N TRP A 29 -8.04 -0.10 -11.14
CA TRP A 29 -6.77 0.49 -10.71
C TRP A 29 -6.93 1.34 -9.46
N GLY A 30 -5.85 1.46 -8.70
CA GLY A 30 -5.77 2.25 -7.48
C GLY A 30 -5.96 1.43 -6.22
N GLN A 31 -6.24 2.12 -5.12
CA GLN A 31 -6.46 1.48 -3.83
C GLN A 31 -7.69 0.57 -3.89
N ALA A 32 -7.58 -0.61 -3.30
CA ALA A 32 -8.72 -1.51 -3.19
C ALA A 32 -9.82 -0.86 -2.33
N PRO A 33 -11.10 -1.04 -2.68
CA PRO A 33 -12.22 -0.75 -1.78
C PRO A 33 -11.98 -1.32 -0.38
N SER A 34 -12.43 -0.61 0.65
CA SER A 34 -12.16 -0.97 2.05
C SER A 34 -12.53 -2.41 2.36
N PHE A 35 -13.68 -2.91 1.89
CA PHE A 35 -14.10 -4.29 2.13
C PHE A 35 -13.12 -5.34 1.55
N ILE A 36 -12.52 -5.08 0.39
CA ILE A 36 -11.50 -5.97 -0.20
C ILE A 36 -10.20 -5.84 0.59
N ARG A 37 -9.81 -4.62 0.94
CA ARG A 37 -8.60 -4.35 1.70
C ARG A 37 -8.65 -5.00 3.09
N ASP A 38 -9.78 -4.90 3.78
CA ASP A 38 -10.00 -5.46 5.11
C ASP A 38 -10.00 -6.99 5.06
N LEU A 39 -10.60 -7.60 4.03
CA LEU A 39 -10.50 -9.05 3.80
C LEU A 39 -9.05 -9.48 3.59
N LEU A 40 -8.28 -8.76 2.77
CA LEU A 40 -6.87 -9.07 2.54
C LEU A 40 -6.03 -8.95 3.81
N LEU A 41 -6.29 -7.93 4.64
CA LEU A 41 -5.61 -7.75 5.92
C LEU A 41 -5.99 -8.85 6.92
N ALA A 42 -7.26 -9.26 6.95
CA ALA A 42 -7.73 -10.34 7.82
C ALA A 42 -7.13 -11.71 7.41
N GLU A 43 -7.05 -11.98 6.10
CA GLU A 43 -6.54 -13.24 5.58
C GLU A 43 -5.02 -13.35 5.63
N ARG A 44 -4.29 -12.25 5.36
CA ARG A 44 -2.84 -12.27 5.12
C ARG A 44 -2.03 -11.49 6.15
N GLY A 45 -2.69 -10.78 7.05
CA GLY A 45 -2.06 -9.88 8.00
C GLY A 45 -1.59 -8.57 7.36
N SER A 46 -1.11 -7.68 8.22
CA SER A 46 -0.53 -6.39 7.84
C SER A 46 0.99 -6.49 7.73
N SER A 47 1.56 -5.77 6.75
CA SER A 47 3.00 -5.50 6.67
C SER A 47 3.25 -4.05 7.05
N CYS A 48 4.48 -3.71 7.46
CA CYS A 48 4.83 -2.33 7.78
C CYS A 48 6.25 -2.00 7.34
N ILE A 49 6.44 -0.78 6.84
CA ILE A 49 7.75 -0.21 6.50
C ILE A 49 7.97 1.14 7.19
N LYS A 50 9.22 1.47 7.48
CA LYS A 50 9.65 2.73 8.07
C LYS A 50 10.88 3.26 7.33
N SER A 51 11.01 4.58 7.19
CA SER A 51 12.22 5.20 6.67
C SER A 51 13.42 4.87 7.56
N VAL A 52 14.53 4.47 6.94
CA VAL A 52 15.81 4.29 7.66
C VAL A 52 16.38 5.64 8.07
N ASP A 53 16.24 6.64 7.20
CA ASP A 53 16.67 8.02 7.45
C ASP A 53 15.48 8.88 7.92
N PRO A 54 15.49 9.41 9.15
CA PRO A 54 14.43 10.31 9.64
C PRO A 54 14.37 11.63 8.84
N ASP A 55 15.48 12.04 8.24
CA ASP A 55 15.60 13.27 7.46
C ASP A 55 15.34 13.07 5.95
N ALA A 56 14.94 11.86 5.55
CA ALA A 56 14.61 11.52 4.17
C ALA A 56 13.65 12.56 3.54
N SER A 57 13.80 12.85 2.25
CA SER A 57 13.04 13.91 1.60
C SER A 57 11.52 13.69 1.70
N GLY A 58 10.83 14.50 2.51
CA GLY A 58 9.38 14.42 2.70
C GLY A 58 8.61 14.60 1.38
N GLY A 59 9.08 15.50 0.50
CA GLY A 59 8.47 15.72 -0.80
C GLY A 59 8.53 14.49 -1.72
N LYS A 60 9.64 13.75 -1.73
CA LYS A 60 9.75 12.48 -2.47
C LYS A 60 8.81 11.42 -1.89
N ILE A 61 8.72 11.32 -0.57
CA ILE A 61 7.81 10.38 0.09
C ILE A 61 6.35 10.71 -0.25
N MET A 62 5.95 11.98 -0.11
CA MET A 62 4.61 12.45 -0.46
C MET A 62 4.27 12.14 -1.92
N LYS A 63 5.21 12.36 -2.85
CA LYS A 63 5.01 12.02 -4.25
C LYS A 63 4.67 10.54 -4.43
N VAL A 64 5.41 9.63 -3.78
CA VAL A 64 5.15 8.18 -3.88
C VAL A 64 3.73 7.83 -3.42
N PHE A 65 3.29 8.35 -2.27
CA PHE A 65 1.93 8.09 -1.78
C PHE A 65 0.85 8.63 -2.72
N ARG A 66 1.05 9.82 -3.28
CA ARG A 66 0.13 10.40 -4.26
C ARG A 66 0.08 9.59 -5.56
N ASP A 67 1.23 9.15 -6.05
CA ASP A 67 1.33 8.40 -7.30
C ASP A 67 0.69 7.00 -7.17
N ILE A 68 0.81 6.35 -6.00
CA ILE A 68 0.27 5.01 -5.74
C ILE A 68 -1.22 5.05 -5.37
N PHE A 69 -1.60 5.92 -4.42
CA PHE A 69 -2.92 5.90 -3.79
C PHE A 69 -3.84 7.04 -4.26
N GLY A 70 -3.32 8.03 -4.98
CA GLY A 70 -4.10 9.22 -5.35
C GLY A 70 -4.39 10.14 -4.16
N GLU A 71 -3.64 10.02 -3.07
CA GLU A 71 -3.82 10.82 -1.85
C GLU A 71 -3.84 12.33 -2.14
N SER A 72 -4.66 13.06 -1.40
CA SER A 72 -4.58 14.52 -1.32
C SER A 72 -3.24 14.98 -0.74
N MET A 73 -2.95 16.27 -0.83
CA MET A 73 -1.71 16.82 -0.25
C MET A 73 -1.65 16.62 1.27
N GLN A 74 -2.78 16.71 1.96
CA GLN A 74 -2.86 16.54 3.41
C GLN A 74 -2.65 15.08 3.82
N GLU A 75 -3.26 14.14 3.10
CA GLU A 75 -3.06 12.71 3.33
C GLU A 75 -1.61 12.32 3.08
N ALA A 76 -1.03 12.76 1.95
CA ALA A 76 0.36 12.48 1.62
C ALA A 76 1.34 13.02 2.66
N MET A 77 1.06 14.19 3.24
CA MET A 77 1.86 14.76 4.31
C MET A 77 1.79 13.91 5.59
N ASN A 78 0.59 13.40 5.92
CA ASN A 78 0.41 12.51 7.06
C ASN A 78 1.13 11.17 6.82
N SER A 79 0.95 10.55 5.66
CA SER A 79 1.64 9.32 5.27
C SER A 79 3.16 9.47 5.29
N ALA A 80 3.68 10.61 4.82
CA ALA A 80 5.12 10.89 4.88
C ALA A 80 5.65 11.07 6.30
N ARG A 81 4.88 11.72 7.18
CA ARG A 81 5.22 11.84 8.60
C ARG A 81 5.20 10.47 9.27
N ASP A 82 4.16 9.70 9.06
CA ASP A 82 3.96 8.41 9.70
C ASP A 82 5.06 7.43 9.25
N LEU A 83 5.39 7.37 7.95
CA LEU A 83 6.51 6.57 7.43
C LEU A 83 7.84 6.86 8.13
N LYS A 84 8.09 8.11 8.55
CA LYS A 84 9.32 8.51 9.26
C LYS A 84 9.28 8.21 10.75
N VAL A 85 8.13 8.44 11.40
CA VAL A 85 8.02 8.39 12.87
C VAL A 85 7.59 7.02 13.35
N THR A 86 6.44 6.55 12.87
CA THR A 86 5.77 5.33 13.35
C THR A 86 5.93 4.14 12.41
N GLY A 87 6.28 4.39 11.15
CA GLY A 87 6.11 3.46 10.04
C GLY A 87 4.73 3.59 9.40
N HIS A 88 4.62 3.04 8.19
CA HIS A 88 3.40 2.94 7.41
C HIS A 88 3.03 1.46 7.24
N GLY A 89 1.81 1.12 7.68
CA GLY A 89 1.26 -0.23 7.59
C GLY A 89 0.22 -0.36 6.49
N GLY A 90 0.15 -1.55 5.88
CA GLY A 90 -0.81 -1.84 4.82
C GLY A 90 -0.78 -3.31 4.42
N THR A 91 -1.45 -3.64 3.32
CA THR A 91 -1.31 -4.99 2.76
C THR A 91 0.14 -5.22 2.33
N HIS A 92 0.55 -6.49 2.22
CA HIS A 92 1.89 -6.83 1.74
C HIS A 92 2.20 -6.21 0.37
N VAL A 93 1.20 -6.16 -0.53
CA VAL A 93 1.34 -5.62 -1.88
C VAL A 93 1.50 -4.10 -1.86
N GLU A 94 0.72 -3.40 -1.04
CA GLU A 94 0.84 -1.95 -0.82
C GLU A 94 2.23 -1.59 -0.32
N VAL A 95 2.66 -2.23 0.77
CA VAL A 95 3.94 -1.96 1.42
C VAL A 95 5.12 -2.25 0.51
N ARG A 96 5.08 -3.36 -0.22
CA ARG A 96 6.14 -3.72 -1.16
C ARG A 96 6.26 -2.70 -2.29
N LEU A 97 5.14 -2.28 -2.89
CA LEU A 97 5.15 -1.29 -3.96
C LEU A 97 5.68 0.06 -3.47
N ILE A 98 5.29 0.52 -2.28
CA ILE A 98 5.85 1.74 -1.68
C ILE A 98 7.36 1.60 -1.50
N ALA A 99 7.84 0.50 -0.93
CA ALA A 99 9.26 0.26 -0.69
C ALA A 99 10.08 0.27 -1.99
N GLU A 100 9.61 -0.41 -3.04
CA GLU A 100 10.25 -0.45 -4.35
C GLU A 100 10.29 0.96 -4.99
N THR A 101 9.18 1.71 -4.92
CA THR A 101 9.08 3.06 -5.51
C THR A 101 9.93 4.09 -4.76
N LEU A 102 9.99 4.00 -3.42
CA LEU A 102 10.88 4.81 -2.60
C LEU A 102 12.35 4.48 -2.86
N GLY A 103 12.69 3.19 -2.98
CA GLY A 103 14.03 2.73 -3.32
C GLY A 103 14.51 3.27 -4.67
N ALA A 104 13.65 3.23 -5.69
CA ALA A 104 13.91 3.84 -7.00
C ALA A 104 14.11 5.37 -6.92
N SER A 105 13.54 6.02 -5.89
CA SER A 105 13.69 7.46 -5.61
C SER A 105 14.89 7.80 -4.71
N GLY A 106 15.67 6.79 -4.31
CA GLY A 106 16.82 6.90 -3.42
C GLY A 106 16.47 7.01 -1.93
N ILE A 107 15.31 6.52 -1.50
CA ILE A 107 14.89 6.47 -0.10
C ILE A 107 14.90 5.02 0.36
N ALA A 108 15.74 4.72 1.36
CA ALA A 108 15.81 3.41 1.98
C ALA A 108 14.73 3.26 3.06
N VAL A 109 14.05 2.12 3.05
CA VAL A 109 13.07 1.73 4.07
C VAL A 109 13.39 0.35 4.62
N GLN A 110 12.94 0.09 5.84
CA GLN A 110 13.07 -1.19 6.54
C GLN A 110 11.72 -1.63 7.11
N GLY A 111 11.55 -2.90 7.47
CA GLY A 111 10.33 -3.38 8.13
C GLY A 111 10.10 -2.73 9.50
N CYS A 112 8.83 -2.55 9.91
CA CYS A 112 8.51 -2.16 11.28
C CYS A 112 8.42 -3.41 12.17
N GLY A 113 9.48 -3.69 12.92
CA GLY A 113 9.56 -4.81 13.85
C GLY A 113 11.01 -5.00 14.29
N PRO A 114 11.28 -5.73 15.40
CA PRO A 114 12.65 -6.11 15.71
C PRO A 114 13.20 -6.94 14.54
N GLU A 115 14.45 -6.68 14.17
CA GLU A 115 15.25 -7.53 13.29
C GLU A 115 14.99 -9.00 13.67
N GLN A 116 14.38 -9.77 12.78
CA GLN A 116 14.28 -11.21 13.01
C GLN A 116 15.71 -11.75 12.89
N ALA A 117 16.28 -12.05 14.05
CA ALA A 117 17.56 -12.74 14.22
C ALA A 117 17.61 -14.08 13.48
#